data_AF-A0A931CRN7-F1
#
_entry.id   AF-A0A931CRN7-F1
#
_cell.length_a   1.000
_cell.length_b   1.000
_cell.length_c   1.000
_cell.angle_alpha   90.00
_cell.angle_beta   90.00
_cell.angle_gamma   90.00
#
_symmetry.space_group_name_H-M   'P 1'
#
loop_
_entity.id
_entity.type
_entity.pdbx_description
1 polymer ?
#
loop_
_entity_poly.entity_id
_entity_poly.type
_entity_poly.pdbx_seq_one_letter_code
_entity_poly.pdbx_strand_id
1 'polypeptide(L)'
;MIHVRASTLHPASVTARIGDLAEQVFRELTGSSPAGWGVHEPVSEPWDVAAVTGYCYAGAPAPAALVVVGNARPGTNVPTIATLTVERTATGVHESLELLAETTDPLSSAELESFAAGGDRALTLAGPRARLLETAPSQSVAVTYAQEPLPGQLHPLEEYMQLVAHLEGADG
;
A
#
# COMPACT_ATOMS: atom_id res chain seq x y z
N MET A 1 -4.37 -13.67 -16.34
CA MET A 1 -3.56 -13.17 -15.21
C MET A 1 -4.18 -11.87 -14.74
N ILE A 2 -4.26 -11.59 -13.44
CA ILE A 2 -4.69 -10.29 -12.89
C ILE A 2 -3.45 -9.46 -12.59
N HIS A 3 -3.56 -8.17 -12.91
CA HIS A 3 -2.62 -7.15 -12.48
C HIS A 3 -3.34 -6.18 -11.53
N VAL A 4 -2.75 -5.89 -10.38
CA VAL A 4 -3.28 -4.90 -9.43
C VAL A 4 -2.20 -3.87 -9.16
N ARG A 5 -2.59 -2.59 -9.23
CA ARG A 5 -1.76 -1.49 -8.76
C ARG A 5 -2.47 -0.81 -7.59
N ALA A 6 -1.75 -0.55 -6.52
CA ALA A 6 -2.32 0.17 -5.39
C ALA A 6 -1.27 1.11 -4.85
N SER A 7 -1.69 2.26 -4.33
CA SER A 7 -0.76 3.11 -3.61
C SER A 7 -1.46 3.79 -2.44
N THR A 8 -0.69 4.04 -1.39
CA THR A 8 -1.12 4.82 -0.24
C THR A 8 -0.04 5.83 0.17
N LEU A 9 -0.43 6.95 0.75
CA LEU A 9 0.42 7.98 1.33
C LEU A 9 0.15 8.03 2.81
N HIS A 10 1.12 7.55 3.58
CA HIS A 10 1.09 7.66 5.03
C HIS A 10 1.51 9.07 5.44
N PRO A 11 0.85 9.68 6.44
CA PRO A 11 1.40 10.85 7.10
C PRO A 11 2.83 10.57 7.57
N ALA A 12 3.70 11.60 7.59
CA ALA A 12 5.04 11.49 8.14
C ALA A 12 4.99 11.34 9.69
N SER A 13 4.51 10.20 10.16
CA SER A 13 4.35 9.82 11.56
C SER A 13 5.25 8.64 11.88
N VAL A 14 5.73 8.58 13.12
CA VAL A 14 6.43 7.41 13.68
C VAL A 14 5.52 6.19 13.83
N THR A 15 4.20 6.37 13.69
CA THR A 15 3.20 5.29 13.74
C THR A 15 2.80 4.78 12.35
N ALA A 16 3.40 5.29 11.27
CA ALA A 16 3.11 4.83 9.91
C ALA A 16 3.50 3.34 9.78
N ARG A 17 2.57 2.54 9.30
CA ARG A 17 2.74 1.09 9.12
C ARG A 17 2.84 0.80 7.63
N ILE A 18 4.03 0.43 7.20
CA ILE A 18 4.33 0.09 5.81
C ILE A 18 4.11 -1.40 5.63
N GLY A 19 3.33 -1.77 4.61
CA GLY A 19 2.93 -3.14 4.34
C GLY A 19 1.46 -3.43 4.64
N ASP A 20 0.75 -2.54 5.35
CA ASP A 20 -0.69 -2.73 5.61
C ASP A 20 -1.50 -2.73 4.29
N LEU A 21 -1.09 -1.92 3.29
CA LEU A 21 -1.70 -1.94 1.96
C LEU A 21 -1.47 -3.30 1.26
N ALA A 22 -0.23 -3.77 1.27
CA ALA A 22 0.12 -5.07 0.70
C ALA A 22 -0.66 -6.21 1.37
N GLU A 23 -0.72 -6.21 2.70
CA GLU A 23 -1.46 -7.21 3.46
C GLU A 23 -2.96 -7.23 3.08
N GLN A 24 -3.59 -6.06 2.97
CA GLN A 24 -4.99 -5.97 2.58
C GLN A 24 -5.22 -6.49 1.16
N VAL A 25 -4.40 -6.05 0.20
CA VAL A 25 -4.55 -6.46 -1.20
C VAL A 25 -4.35 -7.97 -1.36
N PHE A 26 -3.36 -8.57 -0.70
CA PHE A 26 -3.15 -10.01 -0.70
C PHE A 26 -4.32 -10.77 -0.06
N ARG A 27 -4.88 -10.28 1.05
CA ARG A 27 -6.05 -10.91 1.70
C ARG A 27 -7.27 -10.92 0.79
N GLU A 28 -7.55 -9.83 0.09
CA GLU A 28 -8.68 -9.76 -0.84
C GLU A 28 -8.48 -10.68 -2.06
N LEU A 29 -7.25 -10.77 -2.59
CA LEU A 29 -6.95 -11.57 -3.77
C LEU A 29 -6.82 -13.07 -3.49
N THR A 30 -6.12 -13.42 -2.42
CA THR A 30 -5.67 -14.78 -2.11
C THR A 30 -6.38 -15.42 -0.92
N GLY A 31 -7.12 -14.62 -0.13
CA GLY A 31 -7.73 -15.06 1.12
C GLY A 31 -6.77 -15.08 2.32
N SER A 32 -5.51 -14.70 2.14
CA SER A 32 -4.47 -14.73 3.17
C SER A 32 -3.55 -13.51 3.10
N SER A 33 -2.88 -13.17 4.21
CA SER A 33 -1.73 -12.25 4.18
C SER A 33 -0.64 -12.80 3.24
N PRO A 34 0.30 -11.95 2.78
CA PRO A 34 1.50 -12.45 2.10
C PRO A 34 2.20 -13.53 2.93
N ALA A 35 2.91 -14.42 2.26
CA ALA A 35 3.68 -15.48 2.89
C ALA A 35 5.08 -14.99 3.29
N GLY A 36 5.67 -14.11 2.47
CA GLY A 36 7.04 -13.64 2.70
C GLY A 36 7.40 -12.39 1.93
N TRP A 37 8.55 -11.82 2.28
CA TRP A 37 9.13 -10.64 1.63
C TRP A 37 10.66 -10.76 1.54
N GLY A 38 11.25 -9.91 0.71
CA GLY A 38 12.70 -9.80 0.57
C GLY A 38 13.10 -8.63 -0.31
N VAL A 39 14.39 -8.30 -0.33
CA VAL A 39 14.95 -7.23 -1.18
C VAL A 39 15.30 -7.71 -2.59
N HIS A 40 15.28 -9.03 -2.81
CA HIS A 40 15.46 -9.70 -4.09
C HIS A 40 14.78 -11.07 -4.03
N GLU A 41 14.66 -11.72 -5.18
CA GLU A 41 14.30 -13.14 -5.23
C GLU A 41 15.54 -14.03 -5.00
N PRO A 42 15.40 -15.20 -4.36
CA PRO A 42 14.19 -15.69 -3.67
C PRO A 42 13.95 -14.91 -2.37
N VAL A 43 12.67 -14.72 -2.00
CA VAL A 43 12.35 -14.10 -0.71
C VAL A 43 12.84 -14.98 0.44
N SER A 44 13.39 -14.37 1.49
CA SER A 44 13.96 -15.07 2.65
C SER A 44 13.17 -14.84 3.94
N GLU A 45 12.43 -13.74 4.03
CA GLU A 45 11.79 -13.32 5.28
C GLU A 45 10.31 -13.72 5.30
N PRO A 46 9.79 -14.24 6.43
CA PRO A 46 8.36 -14.42 6.59
C PRO A 46 7.66 -13.07 6.63
N TRP A 47 6.39 -13.04 6.19
CA TRP A 47 5.62 -11.80 6.22
C TRP A 47 5.36 -11.35 7.66
N ASP A 48 5.84 -10.16 7.98
CA ASP A 48 5.54 -9.42 9.20
C ASP A 48 5.57 -7.94 8.87
N VAL A 49 4.42 -7.27 8.98
CA VAL A 49 4.29 -5.83 8.72
C VAL A 49 5.24 -5.02 9.59
N ALA A 50 5.49 -5.42 10.84
CA ALA A 50 6.41 -4.71 11.72
C ALA A 50 7.85 -4.84 11.23
N ALA A 51 8.25 -6.01 10.72
CA ALA A 51 9.57 -6.23 10.15
C ALA A 51 9.77 -5.42 8.85
N VAL A 52 8.77 -5.42 7.96
CA VAL A 52 8.76 -4.61 6.73
C VAL A 52 8.85 -3.12 7.07
N THR A 53 8.02 -2.64 7.99
CA THR A 53 8.04 -1.25 8.46
C THR A 53 9.40 -0.89 9.04
N GLY A 54 9.98 -1.75 9.89
CA GLY A 54 11.30 -1.55 10.48
C GLY A 54 12.41 -1.46 9.44
N TYR A 55 12.37 -2.32 8.41
CA TYR A 55 13.33 -2.28 7.31
C TYR A 55 13.26 -0.96 6.53
N CYS A 56 12.06 -0.56 6.11
CA CYS A 56 11.86 0.70 5.38
C CYS A 56 12.24 1.92 6.23
N TYR A 57 11.94 1.89 7.52
CA TYR A 57 12.30 2.97 8.45
C TYR A 57 13.82 3.07 8.64
N ALA A 58 14.52 1.95 8.81
CA ALA A 58 15.98 1.94 8.99
C ALA A 58 16.74 2.41 7.75
N GLY A 59 16.21 2.15 6.55
CA GLY A 59 16.79 2.61 5.28
C GLY A 59 16.49 4.06 4.92
N ALA A 60 15.60 4.73 5.66
CA ALA A 60 15.18 6.08 5.34
C ALA A 60 16.37 7.08 5.40
N PRO A 61 16.42 8.08 4.50
CA PRO A 61 15.38 8.48 3.53
C PRO A 61 15.47 7.77 2.17
N ALA A 62 16.35 6.77 2.00
CA ALA A 62 16.48 6.10 0.71
C ALA A 62 15.19 5.34 0.35
N PRO A 63 14.79 5.30 -0.93
CA PRO A 63 13.69 4.45 -1.37
C PRO A 63 13.96 2.97 -1.06
N ALA A 64 12.92 2.24 -0.71
CA ALA A 64 12.95 0.78 -0.59
C ALA A 64 12.13 0.13 -1.69
N ALA A 65 12.65 -0.95 -2.29
CA ALA A 65 11.91 -1.81 -3.20
C ALA A 65 12.00 -3.24 -2.67
N LEU A 66 10.85 -3.85 -2.42
CA LEU A 66 10.72 -5.17 -1.82
C LEU A 66 9.93 -6.09 -2.76
N VAL A 67 10.37 -7.34 -2.86
CA VAL A 67 9.59 -8.42 -3.44
C VAL A 67 8.71 -9.00 -2.33
N VAL A 68 7.42 -9.17 -2.61
CA VAL A 68 6.43 -9.74 -1.71
C VAL A 68 5.80 -10.93 -2.41
N VAL A 69 5.74 -12.08 -1.74
CA VAL A 69 5.10 -13.28 -2.26
C VAL A 69 3.99 -13.73 -1.35
N GLY A 70 2.97 -14.36 -1.92
CA GLY A 70 1.86 -14.93 -1.18
C GLY A 70 1.34 -16.19 -1.84
N ASN A 71 0.29 -16.73 -1.23
CA ASN A 71 -0.34 -17.95 -1.72
C ASN A 71 -0.92 -17.76 -3.13
N ALA A 72 -1.15 -18.88 -3.81
CA ALA A 72 -1.94 -18.88 -5.03
C ALA A 72 -3.36 -18.39 -4.73
N ARG A 73 -3.99 -17.74 -5.71
CA ARG A 73 -5.41 -17.40 -5.58
C ARG A 73 -6.24 -18.69 -5.49
N PRO A 74 -7.39 -18.67 -4.78
CA PRO A 74 -8.32 -19.78 -4.80
C PRO A 74 -8.66 -20.20 -6.24
N GLY A 75 -8.57 -21.50 -6.53
CA GLY A 75 -8.81 -22.05 -7.88
C GLY A 75 -7.62 -21.97 -8.85
N THR A 76 -6.48 -21.44 -8.41
CA THR A 76 -5.23 -21.35 -9.19
C THR A 76 -4.09 -22.09 -8.48
N ASN A 77 -2.96 -22.30 -9.15
CA ASN A 77 -1.82 -23.04 -8.59
C ASN A 77 -0.52 -22.23 -8.55
N VAL A 78 -0.47 -21.07 -9.20
CA VAL A 78 0.71 -20.21 -9.23
C VAL A 78 0.67 -19.22 -8.06
N PRO A 79 1.74 -19.14 -7.23
CA PRO A 79 1.86 -18.15 -6.17
C PRO A 79 1.68 -16.71 -6.66
N THR A 80 1.13 -15.86 -5.80
CA THR A 80 0.97 -14.43 -6.09
C THR A 80 2.27 -13.70 -5.78
N ILE A 81 2.72 -12.81 -6.67
CA ILE A 81 3.92 -12.00 -6.48
C ILE A 81 3.61 -10.51 -6.62
N ALA A 82 4.29 -9.69 -5.84
CA ALA A 82 4.19 -8.24 -5.93
C ALA A 82 5.54 -7.55 -5.68
N THR A 83 5.65 -6.34 -6.21
CA THR A 83 6.69 -5.39 -5.85
C THR A 83 6.07 -4.31 -4.96
N LEU A 84 6.67 -4.08 -3.80
CA LEU A 84 6.32 -3.01 -2.87
C LEU A 84 7.43 -1.95 -2.91
N THR A 85 7.11 -0.75 -3.38
CA THR A 85 8.00 0.40 -3.42
C THR A 85 7.60 1.41 -2.37
N VAL A 86 8.56 1.90 -1.60
CA VAL A 86 8.35 2.83 -0.50
C VAL A 86 9.28 4.03 -0.67
N GLU A 87 8.69 5.22 -0.78
CA GLU A 87 9.39 6.47 -1.03
C GLU A 87 9.01 7.51 0.01
N ARG A 88 10.01 8.12 0.64
CA ARG A 88 9.78 9.23 1.57
C ARG A 88 9.76 10.54 0.78
N THR A 89 8.66 11.27 0.88
CA THR A 89 8.48 12.58 0.24
C THR A 89 8.45 13.68 1.30
N ALA A 90 8.42 14.94 0.86
CA ALA A 90 8.24 16.08 1.76
C ALA A 90 6.88 16.06 2.47
N THR A 91 5.89 15.31 1.97
CA THR A 91 4.51 15.29 2.46
C THR A 91 4.14 14.01 3.21
N GLY A 92 5.00 12.99 3.21
CA GLY A 92 4.69 11.71 3.84
C GLY A 92 5.57 10.56 3.37
N VAL A 93 5.08 9.33 3.55
CA VAL A 93 5.68 8.11 3.02
C VAL A 93 4.72 7.50 2.02
N HIS A 94 5.13 7.45 0.76
CA HIS A 94 4.37 6.84 -0.31
C HIS A 94 4.70 5.34 -0.38
N GLU A 95 3.68 4.50 -0.28
CA GLU A 95 3.75 3.05 -0.41
C GLU A 95 3.00 2.66 -1.68
N SER A 96 3.68 2.03 -2.63
CA SER A 96 3.12 1.59 -3.91
C SER A 96 3.29 0.09 -4.06
N LEU A 97 2.23 -0.61 -4.46
CA LEU A 97 2.20 -2.04 -4.68
C LEU A 97 1.82 -2.33 -6.13
N GLU A 98 2.63 -3.15 -6.80
CA GLU A 98 2.32 -3.71 -8.12
C GLU A 98 2.31 -5.23 -8.00
N LEU A 99 1.13 -5.85 -8.20
CA LEU A 99 0.90 -7.26 -7.91
C LEU A 99 0.41 -7.99 -9.16
N LEU A 100 0.97 -9.19 -9.38
CA LEU A 100 0.55 -10.14 -10.39
C LEU A 100 0.03 -11.42 -9.74
N ALA A 101 -1.20 -11.80 -10.10
CA ALA A 101 -1.83 -13.03 -9.65
C ALA A 101 -2.36 -13.85 -10.83
N GLU A 102 -2.29 -15.17 -10.72
CA GLU A 102 -2.95 -16.04 -11.68
C GLU A 102 -4.47 -15.87 -11.60
N THR A 103 -5.15 -16.13 -12.72
CA THR A 103 -6.61 -16.20 -12.75
C THR A 103 -7.04 -17.32 -13.67
N THR A 104 -8.06 -18.03 -13.25
CA THR A 104 -8.89 -18.81 -14.16
C THR A 104 -9.69 -17.84 -15.03
N ASP A 105 -9.74 -18.13 -16.33
CA ASP A 105 -10.32 -17.27 -17.37
C ASP A 105 -11.79 -17.63 -17.61
N PRO A 106 -12.70 -16.66 -17.82
CA PRO A 106 -12.66 -15.27 -17.35
C PRO A 106 -13.08 -15.14 -15.88
N LEU A 107 -12.70 -14.02 -15.25
CA LEU A 107 -13.22 -13.65 -13.93
C LEU A 107 -14.74 -13.51 -13.98
N SER A 108 -15.42 -14.13 -13.04
CA SER A 108 -16.87 -13.97 -12.90
C SER A 108 -17.23 -12.54 -12.48
N SER A 109 -18.45 -12.08 -12.80
CA SER A 109 -18.95 -10.78 -12.34
C SER A 109 -18.89 -10.62 -10.82
N ALA A 110 -19.12 -11.72 -10.08
CA ALA A 110 -19.01 -11.74 -8.62
C ALA A 110 -17.57 -11.50 -8.13
N GLU A 111 -16.56 -12.03 -8.82
CA GLU A 111 -15.16 -11.75 -8.49
C GLU A 111 -14.79 -10.29 -8.80
N LEU A 112 -15.27 -9.75 -9.93
CA LEU A 112 -15.07 -8.35 -10.28
C LEU A 112 -15.71 -7.40 -9.26
N GLU A 113 -16.94 -7.70 -8.83
CA GLU A 113 -17.63 -6.96 -7.76
C GLU A 113 -16.92 -7.09 -6.41
N SER A 114 -16.40 -8.27 -6.08
CA SER A 114 -15.60 -8.48 -4.87
C SER A 114 -14.31 -7.67 -4.89
N PHE A 115 -13.65 -7.54 -6.06
CA PHE A 115 -12.48 -6.68 -6.20
C PHE A 115 -12.81 -5.20 -6.05
N ALA A 116 -13.92 -4.75 -6.66
CA ALA A 116 -14.38 -3.38 -6.48
C ALA A 116 -14.70 -3.08 -5.01
N ALA A 117 -15.42 -3.98 -4.33
CA ALA A 117 -15.72 -3.86 -2.90
C ALA A 117 -14.46 -3.95 -2.01
N GLY A 118 -13.47 -4.74 -2.42
CA GLY A 118 -12.15 -4.79 -1.76
C GLY A 118 -11.39 -3.47 -1.91
N GLY A 119 -11.48 -2.83 -3.08
CA GLY A 119 -10.99 -1.47 -3.33
C GLY A 119 -11.62 -0.46 -2.36
N ASP A 120 -12.94 -0.49 -2.19
CA ASP A 120 -13.65 0.40 -1.25
C ASP A 120 -13.26 0.16 0.22
N ARG A 121 -13.02 -1.09 0.62
CA ARG A 121 -12.51 -1.43 1.95
C ARG A 121 -11.07 -0.93 2.16
N ALA A 122 -10.22 -1.10 1.16
CA ALA A 122 -8.85 -0.58 1.19
C ALA A 122 -8.83 0.95 1.27
N LEU A 123 -9.72 1.64 0.56
CA LEU A 123 -9.92 3.10 0.69
C LEU A 123 -10.33 3.49 2.10
N THR A 124 -11.25 2.75 2.71
CA THR A 124 -11.73 3.02 4.07
C THR A 124 -10.60 2.90 5.09
N LEU A 125 -9.73 1.89 4.96
CA LEU A 125 -8.57 1.68 5.84
C LEU A 125 -7.45 2.69 5.60
N ALA A 126 -7.19 3.05 4.34
CA ALA A 126 -6.19 4.06 3.97
C ALA A 126 -6.62 5.49 4.35
N GLY A 127 -7.87 5.67 4.78
CA GLY A 127 -8.39 6.91 5.33
C GLY A 127 -8.75 7.95 4.27
N PRO A 128 -9.12 9.18 4.70
CA PRO A 128 -9.82 10.16 3.88
C PRO A 128 -8.98 10.74 2.73
N ARG A 129 -7.71 10.36 2.61
CA ARG A 129 -6.81 10.84 1.56
C ARG A 129 -6.69 9.88 0.37
N ALA A 130 -7.06 8.60 0.52
CA ALA A 130 -6.99 7.64 -0.57
C ALA A 130 -8.15 7.82 -1.56
N ARG A 131 -7.90 7.66 -2.87
CA ARG A 131 -8.95 7.70 -3.90
C ARG A 131 -8.71 6.63 -4.97
N LEU A 132 -9.77 5.91 -5.33
CA LEU A 132 -9.80 4.92 -6.40
C LEU A 132 -9.77 5.63 -7.76
N LEU A 133 -8.85 5.24 -8.64
CA LEU A 133 -8.68 5.80 -9.97
C LEU A 133 -9.53 5.09 -11.01
N GLU A 134 -9.47 3.76 -11.08
CA GLU A 134 -10.15 2.98 -12.12
C GLU A 134 -10.66 1.63 -11.59
N THR A 135 -11.82 1.23 -12.10
CA THR A 135 -12.37 -0.13 -12.08
C THR A 135 -12.83 -0.45 -13.50
N ALA A 136 -11.91 -0.45 -14.45
CA ALA A 136 -12.21 -0.75 -15.86
C ALA A 136 -12.18 -2.27 -16.12
N PRO A 137 -12.83 -2.80 -17.18
CA PRO A 137 -13.00 -4.24 -17.41
C PRO A 137 -11.71 -5.02 -17.71
N SER A 138 -10.56 -4.35 -17.60
CA SER A 138 -9.22 -4.91 -17.67
C SER A 138 -8.48 -4.59 -16.37
N GLN A 139 -8.76 -5.37 -15.33
CA GLN A 139 -7.85 -5.72 -14.22
C GLN A 139 -6.76 -4.67 -13.92
N SER A 140 -7.18 -3.54 -13.38
CA SER A 140 -6.29 -2.55 -12.76
C SER A 140 -7.15 -1.72 -11.82
N VAL A 141 -6.96 -1.95 -10.53
CA VAL A 141 -7.20 -0.90 -9.54
C VAL A 141 -5.97 -0.01 -9.61
N ALA A 142 -6.15 1.30 -9.48
CA ALA A 142 -5.09 2.22 -9.12
C ALA A 142 -5.69 3.14 -8.06
N VAL A 143 -4.94 3.49 -7.03
CA VAL A 143 -5.39 4.42 -5.98
C VAL A 143 -4.40 5.57 -6.01
N THR A 144 -4.84 6.80 -6.25
CA THR A 144 -3.99 8.00 -6.16
C THR A 144 -4.71 9.14 -5.45
N TYR A 145 -3.93 10.10 -4.96
CA TYR A 145 -4.34 11.15 -4.03
C TYR A 145 -4.84 12.43 -4.71
N ALA A 146 -5.75 13.13 -4.04
CA ALA A 146 -5.98 14.56 -4.26
C ALA A 146 -4.91 15.36 -3.47
N GLN A 147 -4.21 16.26 -4.15
CA GLN A 147 -3.24 17.16 -3.54
C GLN A 147 -3.90 18.30 -2.72
N GLU A 148 -5.22 18.44 -2.77
CA GLU A 148 -5.94 19.55 -2.14
C GLU A 148 -6.18 19.32 -0.63
N PRO A 149 -6.14 20.37 0.20
CA PRO A 149 -6.62 20.30 1.59
C PRO A 149 -8.10 19.88 1.62
N LEU A 150 -8.46 18.99 2.54
CA LEU A 150 -9.87 18.75 2.86
C LEU A 150 -10.47 20.04 3.45
N PRO A 151 -11.70 20.43 3.10
CA PRO A 151 -12.32 21.63 3.66
C PRO A 151 -12.32 21.57 5.20
N GLY A 152 -11.57 22.48 5.83
CA GLY A 152 -11.44 22.56 7.29
C GLY A 152 -10.24 21.85 7.91
N GLN A 153 -9.34 21.23 7.13
CA GLN A 153 -8.05 20.74 7.61
C GLN A 153 -6.90 21.60 7.07
N LEU A 154 -5.89 21.84 7.90
CA LEU A 154 -4.65 22.50 7.48
C LEU A 154 -3.92 21.64 6.45
N HIS A 155 -3.20 22.30 5.54
CA HIS A 155 -2.38 21.58 4.59
C HIS A 155 -1.25 20.85 5.34
N PRO A 156 -0.88 19.60 4.98
CA PRO A 156 0.13 18.82 5.72
C PRO A 156 1.48 19.53 5.90
N LEU A 157 1.87 20.36 4.94
CA LEU A 157 3.08 21.18 5.05
C LEU A 157 2.96 22.29 6.10
N GLU A 158 1.76 22.87 6.28
CA GLU A 158 1.49 23.88 7.31
C GLU A 158 1.46 23.24 8.70
N GLU A 159 0.89 22.04 8.86
CA GLU A 159 0.94 21.27 10.10
C GLU A 159 2.39 20.93 10.49
N TYR A 160 3.21 20.50 9.51
CA TYR A 160 4.63 20.25 9.73
C TYR A 160 5.39 21.52 10.14
N MET A 161 5.16 22.65 9.46
CA MET A 161 5.79 23.93 9.81
C MET A 161 5.38 24.43 11.20
N GLN A 162 4.12 24.23 11.60
CA GLN A 162 3.65 24.56 12.94
C GLN A 162 4.30 23.67 14.01
N LEU A 163 4.45 22.37 13.74
CA LEU A 163 5.14 21.44 14.63
C LEU A 163 6.62 21.81 14.78
N VAL A 164 7.31 22.12 13.68
CA VAL A 164 8.71 22.58 13.71
C VAL A 164 8.84 23.87 14.50
N ALA A 165 7.99 24.88 14.24
CA ALA A 165 8.01 26.14 14.98
C ALA A 165 7.68 25.98 16.48
N HIS A 166 6.82 25.03 16.84
CA HIS A 166 6.51 24.71 18.23
C HIS A 166 7.68 24.05 18.96
N LEU A 167 8.39 23.14 18.28
CA LEU A 167 9.57 22.46 18.83
C LEU A 167 10.78 23.41 18.91
N GLU A 168 10.93 24.33 17.96
CA GLU A 168 11.99 25.36 17.98
C GLU A 168 11.70 26.51 18.98
N GLY A 169 10.44 26.72 19.35
CA GLY A 169 10.02 27.72 20.33
C GLY A 169 9.94 27.24 21.78
N ALA A 170 10.20 25.95 22.04
CA ALA A 170 10.10 25.35 23.37
C ALA A 170 11.38 25.45 24.23
N ASP A 171 12.44 26.09 23.72
CA ASP A 171 13.70 26.38 24.44
C ASP A 171 13.78 27.86 24.92
N GLY A 172 12.70 28.39 25.49
CA GLY A 172 12.61 29.74 26.07
C GLY A 172 12.25 29.76 27.55
#